data_AF-A0A2D4SMN6-F1
#
_entry.id   AF-A0A2D4SMN6-F1
#
_cell.length_a   1.000
_cell.length_b   1.000
_cell.length_c   1.000
_cell.angle_alpha   90.00
_cell.angle_beta   90.00
_cell.angle_gamma   90.00
#
_symmetry.space_group_name_H-M   'P 1'
#
loop_
_entity.id
_entity.type
_entity.pdbx_description
1 polymer ?
#
loop_
_entity_poly.entity_id
_entity_poly.type
_entity_poly.pdbx_seq_one_letter_code
_entity_poly.pdbx_strand_id
1 'polypeptide(L)'
;MKLISLLFFILSYGAWYVQQHPSSETWNITFIEWNQKSPVSIWSIFLTLGVILFLRKSKKNPTTPSRSSRPQPKPRTQTQPRAQSEPKAPIFDESVASEWKEKLSSSALSLTFPRGGKIAFDPQKDTPFVLKLPHKTHQAYKDSIHIFAQWLCDTPTPKRVMIRFDAGCSEKEQQLVRAAFRKHYHINEMIIRKEANQIDILFHHPDQKWGIKYNLNKTF
;
A
#
# COMPACT_ATOMS: atom_id res chain seq x y z
N MET A 1 -13.55 21.55 -20.18
CA MET A 1 -13.96 20.72 -21.34
C MET A 1 -13.68 19.22 -21.19
N LYS A 2 -12.78 18.76 -20.29
CA LYS A 2 -12.44 17.32 -20.15
C LYS A 2 -13.56 16.41 -19.56
N LEU A 3 -14.48 16.96 -18.78
CA LEU A 3 -15.54 16.18 -18.11
C LEU A 3 -16.64 15.70 -19.09
N ILE A 4 -16.91 16.49 -20.13
CA ILE A 4 -17.94 16.20 -21.12
C ILE A 4 -17.52 15.02 -22.00
N SER A 5 -16.23 14.94 -22.35
CA SER A 5 -15.66 13.82 -23.11
C SER A 5 -15.78 12.49 -22.35
N LEU A 6 -15.62 12.50 -21.01
CA LEU A 6 -15.76 11.29 -20.19
C LEU A 6 -17.22 10.79 -20.16
N LEU A 7 -18.18 11.71 -20.07
CA LEU A 7 -19.61 11.40 -20.11
C LEU A 7 -20.02 10.79 -21.45
N PHE A 8 -19.53 11.33 -22.56
CA PHE A 8 -19.75 10.73 -23.88
C PHE A 8 -19.14 9.33 -23.97
N PHE A 9 -17.94 9.11 -23.42
CA PHE A 9 -17.31 7.79 -23.44
C PHE A 9 -18.11 6.73 -22.66
N ILE A 10 -18.66 7.09 -21.50
CA ILE A 10 -19.48 6.20 -20.68
C ILE A 10 -20.81 5.88 -21.38
N LEU A 11 -21.45 6.89 -22.00
CA LEU A 11 -22.70 6.70 -22.73
C LEU A 11 -22.50 5.83 -23.99
N SER A 12 -21.43 6.06 -24.74
CA SER A 12 -21.09 5.26 -25.92
C SER A 12 -20.75 3.82 -25.56
N TYR A 13 -20.03 3.60 -24.45
CA TYR A 13 -19.70 2.26 -23.98
C TYR A 13 -20.92 1.49 -23.48
N GLY A 14 -21.84 2.17 -22.78
CA GLY A 14 -23.12 1.61 -22.37
C GLY A 14 -23.98 1.21 -23.57
N ALA A 15 -24.06 2.05 -24.61
CA ALA A 15 -24.82 1.75 -25.82
C ALA A 15 -24.23 0.56 -26.60
N TRP A 16 -22.90 0.49 -26.73
CA TRP A 16 -22.21 -0.62 -27.38
C TRP A 16 -22.41 -1.95 -26.64
N TYR A 17 -22.36 -1.93 -25.30
CA TYR A 17 -22.58 -3.11 -24.47
C TYR A 17 -24.01 -3.66 -24.59
N VAL A 18 -25.01 -2.77 -24.64
CA VAL A 18 -26.42 -3.15 -24.87
C VAL A 18 -26.62 -3.76 -26.26
N GLN A 19 -25.87 -3.31 -27.25
CA GLN A 19 -25.95 -3.82 -28.62
C GLN A 19 -25.34 -5.24 -28.77
N GLN A 20 -24.37 -5.62 -27.93
CA GLN A 20 -23.77 -6.96 -27.94
C GLN A 20 -24.54 -8.02 -27.15
N HIS A 21 -25.44 -7.61 -26.25
CA HIS A 21 -26.23 -8.51 -25.41
C HIS A 21 -27.74 -8.25 -25.56
N PRO A 22 -28.36 -8.64 -26.70
CA PRO A 22 -29.74 -8.32 -27.02
C PRO A 22 -30.78 -9.16 -26.26
N SER A 23 -30.45 -9.81 -25.13
CA SER A 23 -31.43 -10.55 -24.34
C SER A 23 -32.31 -9.57 -23.54
N SER A 24 -33.31 -9.01 -24.22
CA SER A 24 -34.22 -7.96 -23.76
C SER A 24 -35.24 -8.41 -22.70
N GLU A 25 -35.25 -9.68 -22.29
CA GLU A 25 -36.23 -10.21 -21.36
C GLU A 25 -35.80 -10.11 -19.88
N THR A 26 -34.50 -10.21 -19.57
CA THR A 26 -34.02 -10.22 -18.17
C THR A 26 -33.87 -8.82 -17.56
N TRP A 27 -33.62 -7.80 -18.38
CA TRP A 27 -33.39 -6.44 -17.89
C TRP A 27 -34.67 -5.71 -17.50
N ASN A 28 -35.79 -5.95 -18.19
CA ASN A 28 -37.07 -5.32 -17.85
C ASN A 28 -37.59 -5.80 -16.48
N ILE A 29 -37.42 -7.08 -16.16
CA ILE A 29 -37.89 -7.66 -14.89
C ILE A 29 -37.04 -7.11 -13.71
N THR A 30 -35.73 -7.00 -13.90
CA THR A 30 -34.81 -6.54 -12.85
C THR A 30 -34.96 -5.03 -12.56
N PHE A 31 -35.26 -4.22 -13.56
CA PHE A 31 -35.48 -2.77 -13.38
C PHE A 31 -36.79 -2.47 -12.65
N ILE A 32 -37.85 -3.24 -12.89
CA ILE A 32 -39.16 -3.06 -12.25
C ILE A 32 -39.10 -3.49 -10.78
N GLU A 33 -38.46 -4.61 -10.45
CA GLU A 33 -38.28 -5.03 -9.05
C GLU A 33 -37.41 -4.07 -8.23
N TRP A 34 -36.37 -3.49 -8.84
CA TRP A 34 -35.49 -2.56 -8.12
C TRP A 34 -36.18 -1.24 -7.78
N ASN A 35 -37.09 -0.78 -8.64
CA ASN A 35 -37.86 0.44 -8.41
C ASN A 35 -38.94 0.28 -7.31
N GLN A 36 -39.29 -0.95 -6.94
CA GLN A 36 -40.25 -1.24 -5.85
C GLN A 36 -39.59 -1.43 -4.47
N LYS A 37 -38.33 -1.87 -4.40
CA LYS A 37 -37.62 -2.14 -3.12
C LYS A 37 -36.76 -0.98 -2.62
N SER A 38 -36.40 -0.03 -3.47
CA SER A 38 -35.64 1.14 -3.04
C SER A 38 -36.59 2.25 -2.59
N PRO A 39 -36.56 2.70 -1.32
CA PRO A 39 -37.31 3.88 -0.88
C PRO A 39 -36.75 5.19 -1.48
N VAL A 40 -35.69 5.09 -2.29
CA VAL A 40 -34.95 6.23 -2.84
C VAL A 40 -35.24 6.32 -4.33
N SER A 41 -36.05 7.31 -4.71
CA SER A 41 -36.37 7.59 -6.11
C SER A 41 -35.10 7.88 -6.91
N ILE A 42 -34.97 7.31 -8.11
CA ILE A 42 -33.82 7.53 -9.01
C ILE A 42 -33.54 9.03 -9.26
N TRP A 43 -34.58 9.87 -9.21
CA TRP A 43 -34.45 11.32 -9.32
C TRP A 43 -33.60 11.96 -8.20
N SER A 44 -33.58 11.38 -7.01
CA SER A 44 -32.78 11.86 -5.88
C SER A 44 -31.26 11.69 -6.09
N ILE A 45 -30.85 10.72 -6.93
CA ILE A 45 -29.44 10.51 -7.31
C ILE A 45 -28.97 11.68 -8.19
N PHE A 46 -29.80 12.12 -9.13
CA PHE A 46 -29.50 13.29 -9.97
C PHE A 46 -29.47 14.59 -9.15
N LEU A 47 -30.39 14.73 -8.19
CA LEU A 47 -30.48 15.92 -7.34
C LEU A 47 -29.28 16.04 -6.40
N THR A 48 -28.83 14.94 -5.80
CA THR A 48 -27.62 14.90 -4.94
C THR A 48 -26.35 15.18 -5.74
N LEU A 49 -26.22 14.67 -6.97
CA LEU A 49 -25.10 15.02 -7.84
C LEU A 49 -25.07 16.51 -8.18
N GLY A 50 -26.23 17.12 -8.44
CA GLY A 50 -26.35 18.56 -8.71
C GLY A 50 -25.85 19.43 -7.56
N VAL A 51 -26.24 19.10 -6.32
CA VAL A 51 -25.84 19.86 -5.11
C VAL A 51 -24.33 19.78 -4.86
N ILE A 52 -23.73 18.59 -5.04
CA ILE A 52 -22.28 18.39 -4.84
C ILE A 52 -21.46 19.21 -5.86
N LEU A 53 -21.91 19.29 -7.11
CA LEU A 53 -21.25 20.08 -8.15
C LEU A 53 -21.40 21.59 -7.91
N PHE A 54 -22.53 22.04 -7.36
CA PHE A 54 -22.76 23.45 -7.05
C PHE A 54 -21.89 23.96 -5.90
N LEU A 55 -21.74 23.16 -4.82
CA LEU A 55 -20.90 23.51 -3.66
C LEU A 55 -19.40 23.59 -3.99
N ARG A 56 -18.92 22.85 -4.99
CA ARG A 56 -17.51 22.90 -5.42
C ARG A 56 -17.13 24.20 -6.14
N LYS A 57 -18.07 24.94 -6.72
CA LYS A 57 -17.77 26.20 -7.42
C LYS A 57 -17.58 27.40 -6.48
N SER A 58 -17.96 27.30 -5.21
CA SER A 58 -18.00 28.45 -4.29
C SER A 58 -16.70 28.69 -3.49
N LYS A 59 -15.73 27.78 -3.52
CA LYS A 59 -14.40 28.02 -2.90
C LYS A 59 -13.41 28.56 -3.93
N LYS A 60 -13.45 29.88 -4.15
CA LYS A 60 -12.34 30.64 -4.75
C LYS A 60 -11.62 31.44 -3.64
N ASN A 61 -10.30 31.42 -3.72
CA ASN A 61 -9.28 31.85 -2.75
C ASN A 61 -9.34 33.32 -2.31
N PRO A 62 -8.72 33.64 -1.16
CA PRO A 62 -7.91 34.85 -1.02
C PRO A 62 -6.45 34.49 -0.65
N THR A 63 -5.47 34.87 -1.47
CA THR A 63 -4.72 36.15 -1.47
C THR A 63 -3.46 36.08 -0.59
N THR A 64 -2.32 35.94 -1.27
CA THR A 64 -0.95 36.09 -0.74
C THR A 64 -0.61 37.58 -0.53
N PRO A 65 0.18 37.92 0.50
CA PRO A 65 1.21 38.96 0.35
C PRO A 65 2.57 38.50 0.92
N SER A 66 3.66 38.58 0.15
CA SER A 66 4.64 39.68 0.09
C SER A 66 5.79 39.59 1.11
N ARG A 67 6.95 39.17 0.58
CA ARG A 67 8.34 39.64 0.80
C ARG A 67 8.63 40.53 2.02
N SER A 68 9.57 40.09 2.85
CA SER A 68 10.49 40.99 3.58
C SER A 68 11.91 40.40 3.56
N SER A 69 12.86 41.27 3.26
CA SER A 69 14.27 41.04 2.99
C SER A 69 15.12 41.72 4.05
N ARG A 70 16.07 41.02 4.71
CA ARG A 70 17.38 41.53 5.17
C ARG A 70 18.18 40.51 6.02
N PRO A 71 19.48 40.70 6.29
CA PRO A 71 20.62 40.38 5.42
C PRO A 71 21.56 39.31 6.04
N GLN A 72 22.55 38.88 5.26
CA GLN A 72 23.70 38.07 5.68
C GLN A 72 24.44 38.63 6.90
N PRO A 73 25.09 37.75 7.68
CA PRO A 73 26.54 37.87 7.83
C PRO A 73 27.27 36.52 7.64
N LYS A 74 28.30 36.55 6.80
CA LYS A 74 29.47 35.65 6.83
C LYS A 74 30.65 36.47 7.39
N PRO A 75 31.81 35.90 7.74
CA PRO A 75 32.13 34.50 8.11
C PRO A 75 33.04 34.43 9.36
N ARG A 76 33.20 33.25 10.00
CA ARG A 76 34.49 32.92 10.64
C ARG A 76 34.76 31.42 10.65
N THR A 77 35.79 31.06 9.91
CA THR A 77 36.49 29.79 9.91
C THR A 77 37.12 29.55 11.28
N GLN A 78 36.82 28.41 11.90
CA GLN A 78 37.76 27.74 12.79
C GLN A 78 37.83 26.26 12.40
N THR A 79 38.95 25.96 11.76
CA THR A 79 39.46 24.63 11.47
C THR A 79 39.78 23.95 12.81
N GLN A 80 39.08 22.86 13.13
CA GLN A 80 39.61 21.84 14.03
C GLN A 80 39.65 20.51 13.26
N PRO A 81 40.84 19.93 13.02
CA PRO A 81 40.94 18.57 12.51
C PRO A 81 40.64 17.62 13.67
N ARG A 82 39.36 17.33 13.91
CA ARG A 82 38.99 16.19 14.74
C ARG A 82 39.17 14.97 13.85
N ALA A 83 40.23 14.21 14.10
CA ALA A 83 40.43 12.88 13.55
C ALA A 83 39.14 12.08 13.80
N GLN A 84 38.30 11.98 12.78
CA GLN A 84 37.20 11.05 12.75
C GLN A 84 37.86 9.70 12.58
N SER A 85 38.09 9.03 13.70
CA SER A 85 38.16 7.58 13.73
C SER A 85 36.92 7.07 13.01
N GLU A 86 37.07 6.66 11.75
CA GLU A 86 36.08 5.89 11.03
C GLU A 86 35.60 4.79 11.98
N PRO A 87 34.29 4.65 12.25
CA PRO A 87 33.78 3.45 12.88
C PRO A 87 34.14 2.31 11.94
N LYS A 88 35.16 1.54 12.32
CA LYS A 88 35.62 0.35 11.62
C LYS A 88 34.36 -0.48 11.35
N ALA A 89 33.93 -0.51 10.09
CA ALA A 89 32.74 -1.25 9.70
C ALA A 89 32.90 -2.68 10.24
N PRO A 90 31.91 -3.23 10.96
CA PRO A 90 31.99 -4.62 11.38
C PRO A 90 32.22 -5.45 10.12
N ILE A 91 33.33 -6.19 10.11
CA ILE A 91 33.66 -7.14 9.06
C ILE A 91 32.58 -8.21 9.17
N PHE A 92 31.53 -8.05 8.37
CA PHE A 92 30.43 -9.00 8.32
C PHE A 92 30.92 -10.21 7.52
N ASP A 93 31.09 -11.33 8.21
CA ASP A 93 31.52 -12.58 7.61
C ASP A 93 30.44 -13.06 6.63
N GLU A 94 30.74 -13.05 5.34
CA GLU A 94 29.81 -13.44 4.26
C GLU A 94 29.32 -14.89 4.43
N SER A 95 30.11 -15.74 5.10
CA SER A 95 29.74 -17.12 5.40
C SER A 95 28.57 -17.18 6.40
N VAL A 96 28.66 -16.44 7.50
CA VAL A 96 27.60 -16.32 8.52
C VAL A 96 26.37 -15.67 7.91
N ALA A 97 26.55 -14.71 7.00
CA ALA A 97 25.45 -14.02 6.31
C ALA A 97 24.56 -14.97 5.50
N SER A 98 25.12 -16.06 5.00
CA SER A 98 24.41 -17.04 4.17
C SER A 98 23.61 -18.03 5.02
N GLU A 99 24.18 -18.51 6.13
CA GLU A 99 23.55 -19.51 6.99
C GLU A 99 22.24 -19.02 7.64
N TRP A 100 22.19 -17.77 8.13
CA TRP A 100 20.96 -17.27 8.76
C TRP A 100 19.84 -17.00 7.73
N LYS A 101 20.20 -16.61 6.50
CA LYS A 101 19.24 -16.42 5.40
C LYS A 101 18.62 -17.74 4.96
N GLU A 102 19.41 -18.81 4.92
CA GLU A 102 18.92 -20.16 4.67
C GLU A 102 17.95 -20.61 5.77
N LYS A 103 18.30 -20.41 7.05
CA LYS A 103 17.39 -20.72 8.17
C LYS A 103 16.06 -19.96 8.07
N LEU A 104 16.09 -18.68 7.68
CA LEU A 104 14.86 -17.91 7.43
C LEU A 104 14.06 -18.43 6.25
N SER A 105 14.73 -18.81 5.15
CA SER A 105 14.07 -19.43 4.00
C SER A 105 13.35 -20.72 4.41
N SER A 106 14.03 -21.61 5.12
CA SER A 106 13.47 -22.86 5.62
C SER A 106 12.30 -22.62 6.58
N SER A 107 12.41 -21.63 7.47
CA SER A 107 11.35 -21.25 8.39
C SER A 107 10.13 -20.65 7.65
N ALA A 108 10.35 -19.81 6.64
CA ALA A 108 9.27 -19.25 5.83
C ALA A 108 8.53 -20.33 5.03
N LEU A 109 9.27 -21.33 4.52
CA LEU A 109 8.71 -22.44 3.74
C LEU A 109 7.99 -23.47 4.62
N SER A 110 8.35 -23.61 5.90
CA SER A 110 7.66 -24.50 6.83
C SER A 110 6.34 -23.94 7.36
N LEU A 111 6.10 -22.63 7.19
CA LEU A 111 4.82 -22.04 7.58
C LEU A 111 3.66 -22.62 6.79
N THR A 112 2.69 -23.14 7.53
CA THR A 112 1.46 -23.67 6.96
C THR A 112 0.38 -22.61 7.01
N PHE A 113 0.02 -22.08 5.85
CA PHE A 113 -1.07 -21.13 5.72
C PHE A 113 -2.39 -21.84 5.48
N PRO A 114 -3.48 -21.48 6.19
CA PRO A 114 -4.78 -22.02 5.88
C PRO A 114 -5.12 -21.75 4.41
N ARG A 115 -5.44 -22.84 3.69
CA ARG A 115 -5.88 -22.82 2.28
C ARG A 115 -4.79 -22.45 1.25
N GLY A 116 -3.50 -22.60 1.55
CA GLY A 116 -2.44 -22.52 0.52
C GLY A 116 -1.91 -21.12 0.20
N GLY A 117 -1.83 -20.25 1.20
CA GLY A 117 -0.97 -19.05 1.09
C GLY A 117 0.50 -19.49 0.95
N LYS A 118 1.32 -18.69 0.28
CA LYS A 118 2.75 -19.01 0.07
C LYS A 118 3.60 -17.77 0.31
N ILE A 119 4.75 -17.93 0.96
CA ILE A 119 5.77 -16.87 1.00
C ILE A 119 6.75 -17.12 -0.15
N ALA A 120 6.96 -16.10 -0.97
CA ALA A 120 8.14 -16.03 -1.82
C ALA A 120 9.23 -15.29 -1.06
N PHE A 121 10.41 -15.91 -0.94
CA PHE A 121 11.59 -15.35 -0.30
C PHE A 121 12.67 -15.04 -1.33
N ASP A 122 13.20 -13.82 -1.29
CA ASP A 122 14.34 -13.40 -2.11
C ASP A 122 15.24 -12.43 -1.31
N PRO A 123 16.28 -12.93 -0.63
CA PRO A 123 17.08 -12.12 0.29
C PRO A 123 17.95 -11.04 -0.38
N GLN A 124 18.04 -11.03 -1.71
CA GLN A 124 18.81 -10.03 -2.46
C GLN A 124 17.95 -8.83 -2.88
N LYS A 125 16.62 -8.95 -2.80
CA LYS A 125 15.70 -7.87 -3.14
C LYS A 125 15.49 -6.92 -1.96
N ASP A 126 15.15 -5.68 -2.28
CA ASP A 126 14.72 -4.67 -1.30
C ASP A 126 13.46 -5.11 -0.52
N THR A 127 12.69 -6.04 -1.10
CA THR A 127 11.55 -6.71 -0.45
C THR A 127 11.82 -8.21 -0.34
N PRO A 128 12.44 -8.67 0.76
CA PRO A 128 12.82 -10.06 0.90
C PRO A 128 11.63 -11.01 1.02
N PHE A 129 10.49 -10.56 1.56
CA PHE A 129 9.32 -11.42 1.74
C PHE A 129 8.11 -10.89 0.99
N VAL A 130 7.49 -11.78 0.21
CA VAL A 130 6.22 -11.55 -0.45
C VAL A 130 5.24 -12.66 -0.09
N LEU A 131 4.26 -12.34 0.76
CA LEU A 131 3.14 -13.24 1.05
C LEU A 131 2.15 -13.19 -0.12
N LYS A 132 1.99 -14.30 -0.83
CA LYS A 132 1.01 -14.47 -1.89
C LYS A 132 -0.23 -15.16 -1.34
N LEU A 133 -1.36 -14.47 -1.40
CA LEU A 133 -2.64 -14.97 -0.94
C LEU A 133 -3.54 -15.21 -2.16
N PRO A 134 -3.78 -16.49 -2.53
CA PRO A 134 -4.71 -16.76 -3.62
C PRO A 134 -6.12 -16.33 -3.25
N HIS A 135 -7.00 -16.18 -4.24
CA HIS A 135 -8.36 -15.69 -4.06
C HIS A 135 -9.11 -16.53 -3.01
N LYS A 136 -9.48 -15.92 -1.88
CA LYS A 136 -10.00 -16.64 -0.70
C LYS A 136 -11.05 -15.83 0.06
N THR A 137 -11.67 -16.50 1.04
CA THR A 137 -12.55 -15.90 2.02
C THR A 137 -11.81 -14.93 2.94
N HIS A 138 -12.54 -13.94 3.45
CA HIS A 138 -12.02 -12.93 4.38
C HIS A 138 -11.35 -13.55 5.62
N GLN A 139 -11.94 -14.62 6.17
CA GLN A 139 -11.39 -15.32 7.32
C GLN A 139 -10.03 -15.96 7.01
N ALA A 140 -9.89 -16.59 5.83
CA ALA A 140 -8.62 -17.19 5.45
C ALA A 140 -7.51 -16.16 5.21
N TYR A 141 -7.85 -14.95 4.73
CA TYR A 141 -6.90 -13.82 4.69
C TYR A 141 -6.48 -13.39 6.08
N LYS A 142 -7.44 -13.17 6.98
CA LYS A 142 -7.16 -12.78 8.36
C LYS A 142 -6.19 -13.75 9.04
N ASP A 143 -6.44 -15.05 8.94
CA ASP A 143 -5.61 -16.07 9.58
C ASP A 143 -4.22 -16.15 8.93
N SER A 144 -4.14 -16.11 7.60
CA SER A 144 -2.84 -16.15 6.90
C SER A 144 -1.98 -14.92 7.18
N ILE A 145 -2.58 -13.74 7.19
CA ILE A 145 -1.88 -12.49 7.50
C ILE A 145 -1.44 -12.49 8.97
N HIS A 146 -2.25 -13.02 9.88
CA HIS A 146 -1.88 -13.11 11.29
C HIS A 146 -0.69 -14.05 11.52
N ILE A 147 -0.71 -15.25 10.94
CA ILE A 147 0.40 -16.20 10.99
C ILE A 147 1.67 -15.55 10.44
N PHE A 148 1.57 -14.87 9.30
CA PHE A 148 2.70 -14.18 8.70
C PHE A 148 3.25 -13.06 9.58
N ALA A 149 2.38 -12.22 10.15
CA ALA A 149 2.77 -11.12 11.03
C ALA A 149 3.43 -11.62 12.32
N GLN A 150 2.90 -12.70 12.89
CA GLN A 150 3.48 -13.35 14.07
C GLN A 150 4.87 -13.90 13.75
N TRP A 151 4.99 -14.68 12.68
CA TRP A 151 6.29 -15.22 12.28
C TRP A 151 7.31 -14.12 11.99
N LEU A 152 6.90 -13.04 11.31
CA LEU A 152 7.79 -11.93 11.00
C LEU A 152 8.34 -11.27 12.28
N CYS A 153 7.55 -11.24 13.36
CA CYS A 153 7.96 -10.70 14.66
C CYS A 153 9.09 -11.52 15.32
N ASP A 154 9.17 -12.82 15.02
CA ASP A 154 10.20 -13.73 15.54
C ASP A 154 11.48 -13.72 14.67
N THR A 155 11.47 -12.98 13.57
CA THR A 155 12.59 -12.89 12.62
C THR A 155 13.24 -11.51 12.65
N PRO A 156 14.51 -11.38 12.22
CA PRO A 156 15.11 -10.07 12.01
C PRO A 156 14.23 -9.23 11.08
N THR A 157 13.87 -8.01 11.50
CA THR A 157 12.94 -7.14 10.81
C THR A 157 13.54 -6.64 9.49
N PRO A 158 12.96 -7.00 8.34
CA PRO A 158 13.42 -6.51 7.04
C PRO A 158 13.02 -5.04 6.85
N LYS A 159 13.61 -4.38 5.85
CA LYS A 159 13.22 -3.02 5.47
C LYS A 159 11.79 -2.93 4.92
N ARG A 160 11.38 -3.94 4.16
CA ARG A 160 10.11 -3.93 3.42
C ARG A 160 9.57 -5.35 3.27
N VAL A 161 8.26 -5.51 3.42
CA VAL A 161 7.55 -6.76 3.08
C VAL A 161 6.30 -6.43 2.29
N MET A 162 5.86 -7.38 1.47
CA MET A 162 4.67 -7.21 0.64
C MET A 162 3.68 -8.33 0.85
N ILE A 163 2.40 -7.99 0.79
CA ILE A 163 1.29 -8.94 0.81
C ILE A 163 0.50 -8.75 -0.48
N ARG A 164 0.51 -9.76 -1.35
CA ARG A 164 -0.17 -9.75 -2.65
C ARG A 164 -1.47 -10.55 -2.59
N PHE A 165 -2.51 -9.95 -3.14
CA PHE A 165 -3.84 -10.54 -3.26
C PHE A 165 -4.13 -10.78 -4.73
N ASP A 166 -4.41 -12.03 -5.11
CA ASP A 166 -4.70 -12.37 -6.52
C ASP A 166 -6.00 -11.70 -7.02
N ALA A 167 -6.95 -11.46 -6.11
CA ALA A 167 -8.23 -10.79 -6.34
C ALA A 167 -8.14 -9.26 -6.52
N GLY A 168 -6.96 -8.68 -6.28
CA GLY A 168 -6.82 -7.25 -6.02
C GLY A 168 -6.93 -6.90 -4.52
N CYS A 169 -6.56 -5.67 -4.17
CA CYS A 169 -6.58 -5.19 -2.79
C CYS A 169 -7.67 -4.13 -2.60
N SER A 170 -8.64 -4.39 -1.73
CA SER A 170 -9.62 -3.40 -1.28
C SER A 170 -9.19 -2.75 0.04
N GLU A 171 -9.97 -1.78 0.51
CA GLU A 171 -9.77 -1.17 1.84
C GLU A 171 -9.93 -2.17 2.99
N LYS A 172 -10.77 -3.21 2.81
CA LYS A 172 -10.99 -4.23 3.84
C LYS A 172 -9.73 -5.06 4.08
N GLU A 173 -9.03 -5.46 3.01
CA GLU A 173 -7.75 -6.16 3.14
C GLU A 173 -6.69 -5.27 3.79
N GLN A 174 -6.67 -3.96 3.47
CA GLN A 174 -5.74 -3.03 4.13
C GLN A 174 -5.99 -2.94 5.63
N GLN A 175 -7.26 -2.89 6.05
CA GLN A 175 -7.63 -2.89 7.47
C GLN A 175 -7.24 -4.21 8.15
N LEU A 176 -7.39 -5.36 7.48
CA LEU A 176 -6.93 -6.65 7.99
C LEU A 176 -5.42 -6.66 8.25
N VAL A 177 -4.63 -6.21 7.28
CA VAL A 177 -3.17 -6.13 7.44
C VAL A 177 -2.80 -5.20 8.59
N ARG A 178 -3.40 -4.00 8.66
CA ARG A 178 -3.17 -3.07 9.78
C ARG A 178 -3.51 -3.72 11.13
N ALA A 179 -4.65 -4.39 11.23
CA ALA A 179 -5.09 -5.01 12.47
C ALA A 179 -4.16 -6.15 12.91
N ALA A 180 -3.71 -6.99 11.97
CA ALA A 180 -2.80 -8.09 12.26
C ALA A 180 -1.43 -7.58 12.71
N PHE A 181 -0.83 -6.64 11.98
CA PHE A 181 0.50 -6.12 12.30
C PHE A 181 0.52 -5.29 13.58
N ARG A 182 -0.55 -4.54 13.89
CA ARG A 182 -0.65 -3.77 15.15
C ARG A 182 -0.63 -4.64 16.42
N LYS A 183 -0.86 -5.95 16.30
CA LYS A 183 -0.73 -6.87 17.45
C LYS A 183 0.72 -7.15 17.82
N HIS A 184 1.65 -6.98 16.87
CA HIS A 184 3.05 -7.37 17.00
C HIS A 184 4.02 -6.19 16.88
N TYR A 185 3.60 -5.10 16.20
CA TYR A 185 4.41 -3.92 15.94
C TYR A 185 3.70 -2.64 16.37
N HIS A 186 4.46 -1.65 16.82
CA HIS A 186 3.90 -0.32 17.09
C HIS A 186 3.57 0.40 15.77
N ILE A 187 2.51 1.20 15.77
CA ILE A 187 2.08 1.94 14.57
C ILE A 187 3.15 2.90 14.03
N ASN A 188 4.06 3.36 14.89
CA ASN A 188 5.13 4.29 14.53
C ASN A 188 6.37 3.59 13.97
N GLU A 189 6.42 2.26 13.98
CA GLU A 189 7.55 1.47 13.47
C GLU A 189 7.40 1.11 11.99
N MET A 190 6.19 1.27 11.44
CA MET A 190 5.86 0.81 10.10
C MET A 190 4.91 1.75 9.35
N ILE A 191 5.05 1.78 8.03
CA ILE A 191 4.14 2.44 7.10
C ILE A 191 3.48 1.36 6.24
N ILE A 192 2.15 1.29 6.29
CA ILE A 192 1.35 0.35 5.49
C ILE A 192 0.65 1.10 4.35
N ARG A 193 1.06 0.83 3.11
CA ARG A 193 0.53 1.45 1.89
C ARG A 193 -0.28 0.46 1.07
N LYS A 194 -1.39 0.91 0.52
CA LYS A 194 -2.20 0.12 -0.41
C LYS A 194 -1.77 0.43 -1.83
N GLU A 195 -1.56 -0.61 -2.61
CA GLU A 195 -1.36 -0.57 -4.06
C GLU A 195 -2.47 -1.38 -4.74
N ALA A 196 -2.49 -1.45 -6.08
CA ALA A 196 -3.61 -2.01 -6.83
C ALA A 196 -3.96 -3.47 -6.45
N ASN A 197 -2.96 -4.31 -6.27
CA ASN A 197 -3.11 -5.74 -5.96
C ASN A 197 -2.27 -6.20 -4.75
N GLN A 198 -1.71 -5.26 -4.02
CA GLN A 198 -0.77 -5.57 -2.96
C GLN A 198 -0.79 -4.50 -1.88
N ILE A 199 -0.37 -4.92 -0.69
CA ILE A 199 -0.13 -4.05 0.44
C ILE A 199 1.37 -4.09 0.70
N ASP A 200 1.94 -2.90 0.72
CA ASP A 200 3.34 -2.67 0.99
C ASP A 200 3.53 -2.22 2.43
N ILE A 201 4.47 -2.83 3.14
CA ILE A 201 4.76 -2.56 4.54
C ILE A 201 6.24 -2.21 4.65
N LEU A 202 6.53 -0.96 4.97
CA LEU A 202 7.89 -0.46 5.18
C LEU A 202 8.15 -0.32 6.67
N PHE A 203 9.29 -0.82 7.15
CA PHE A 203 9.72 -0.68 8.54
C PHE A 203 10.75 0.45 8.67
N HIS A 204 10.60 1.28 9.70
CA HIS A 204 11.50 2.41 9.94
C HIS A 204 12.86 1.99 10.49
N HIS A 205 12.90 0.87 11.21
CA HIS A 205 14.10 0.37 11.88
C HIS A 205 14.39 -1.07 11.45
N PRO A 206 14.87 -1.28 10.21
CA PRO A 206 15.29 -2.61 9.79
C PRO A 206 16.50 -3.09 10.59
N ASP A 207 16.54 -4.39 10.86
CA ASP A 207 17.66 -5.00 11.55
C ASP A 207 18.94 -4.92 10.72
N GLN A 208 20.07 -4.62 11.38
CA GLN A 208 21.38 -4.52 10.74
C GLN A 208 21.81 -5.81 10.04
N LYS A 209 21.27 -6.96 10.48
CA LYS A 209 21.50 -8.28 9.87
C LYS A 209 21.15 -8.31 8.38
N TRP A 210 20.20 -7.49 7.92
CA TRP A 210 19.82 -7.41 6.51
C TRP A 210 20.86 -6.74 5.61
N GLY A 211 21.90 -6.11 6.18
CA GLY A 211 23.15 -5.86 5.47
C GLY A 211 23.05 -4.98 4.21
N ILE A 212 22.11 -4.01 4.16
CA ILE A 212 22.14 -3.01 3.10
C ILE A 212 23.24 -2.01 3.45
N LYS A 213 24.37 -2.07 2.73
CA LYS A 213 25.39 -1.01 2.77
C LYS A 213 24.68 0.33 2.48
N TYR A 214 24.61 1.19 3.49
CA TYR A 214 24.08 2.53 3.36
C TYR A 214 25.00 3.33 2.43
N ASN A 215 24.53 3.64 1.22
CA ASN A 215 25.01 4.81 0.50
C ASN A 215 23.91 5.87 0.60
N LEU A 216 23.89 6.60 1.72
CA LEU A 216 22.94 7.67 2.02
C LEU A 216 23.13 8.91 1.11
N ASN A 217 23.98 8.85 0.07
CA ASN A 217 24.29 9.97 -0.82
C ASN A 217 23.48 10.03 -2.13
N LYS A 218 22.39 9.27 -2.27
CA LYS A 218 21.40 9.57 -3.33
C LYS A 218 20.26 10.39 -2.74
N THR A 219 20.57 11.67 -2.54
CA THR A 219 19.61 12.77 -2.39
C THR A 219 18.58 12.72 -3.51
N PHE A 220 17.31 12.89 -3.11
CA PHE A 220 16.18 13.26 -3.96
C PHE A 220 16.44 14.57 -4.69
#